data_AF-A5BKG4-F1
#
_entry.id   AF-A5BKG4-F1
#
_cell.length_a   1.000
_cell.length_b   1.000
_cell.length_c   1.000
_cell.angle_alpha   90.00
_cell.angle_beta   90.00
_cell.angle_gamma   90.00
#
_symmetry.space_group_name_H-M   'P 1'
#
loop_
_entity.id
_entity.type
_entity.pdbx_description
1 polymer ?
#
loop_
_entity_poly.entity_id
_entity_poly.type
_entity_poly.pdbx_seq_one_letter_code
_entity_poly.pdbx_strand_id
1 'polypeptide(L)'
;MGKRALNLFMIMETSTKAYLPQELAYVKAEWGQDLLQGNVIKDADAKGFNPGLIVLLLVVGLLLVFLVGNYALYVYAQKTLPPRKKKPVSKKKMKKERLKQGVSAPGE
;
A
#
# COMPACT_ATOMS: atom_id res chain seq x y z
N MET A 1 -62.28 38.90 3.99
CA MET A 1 -61.13 39.19 3.10
C MET A 1 -61.61 39.17 1.66
N GLY A 2 -61.55 40.29 0.94
CA GLY A 2 -62.09 40.41 -0.42
C GLY A 2 -61.22 39.73 -1.48
N LYS A 3 -61.84 39.21 -2.55
CA LYS A 3 -61.17 38.47 -3.65
C LYS A 3 -60.00 39.22 -4.31
N ARG A 4 -60.02 40.56 -4.26
CA ARG A 4 -58.93 41.42 -4.75
C ARG A 4 -57.65 41.33 -3.90
N ALA A 5 -57.79 41.23 -2.57
CA ALA A 5 -56.66 41.11 -1.67
C ALA A 5 -55.97 39.74 -1.80
N LEU A 6 -56.76 38.68 -2.04
CA LEU A 6 -56.23 37.34 -2.31
C LEU A 6 -55.43 37.29 -3.61
N ASN A 7 -55.90 37.93 -4.68
CA ASN A 7 -55.19 37.95 -5.96
C ASN A 7 -53.87 38.74 -5.84
N LEU A 8 -53.88 39.87 -5.15
CA LEU A 8 -52.67 40.66 -4.90
C LEU A 8 -51.65 39.91 -4.03
N PHE A 9 -52.12 39.20 -2.98
CA PHE A 9 -51.27 38.38 -2.12
C PHE A 9 -50.66 37.22 -2.90
N MET A 10 -51.44 36.54 -3.75
CA MET A 10 -50.97 35.45 -4.59
C MET A 10 -49.92 35.93 -5.60
N ILE A 11 -50.08 37.12 -6.20
CA ILE A 11 -49.11 37.71 -7.13
C ILE A 11 -47.80 38.11 -6.42
N MET A 12 -47.87 38.65 -5.21
CA MET A 12 -46.69 38.95 -4.39
C MET A 12 -45.96 37.66 -3.96
N GLU A 13 -46.70 36.63 -3.54
CA GLU A 13 -46.11 35.37 -3.10
C GLU A 13 -45.45 34.59 -4.25
N THR A 14 -46.05 34.60 -5.46
CA THR A 14 -45.44 33.96 -6.64
C THR A 14 -44.19 34.69 -7.11
N SER A 15 -44.18 36.03 -7.03
CA SER A 15 -43.01 36.83 -7.40
C SER A 15 -41.84 36.57 -6.45
N THR A 16 -42.06 36.54 -5.14
CA THR A 16 -40.98 36.29 -4.16
C THR A 16 -40.33 34.91 -4.32
N LYS A 17 -41.13 33.85 -4.54
CA LYS A 17 -40.61 32.49 -4.77
C LYS A 17 -39.87 32.31 -6.09
N ALA A 18 -40.08 33.19 -7.08
CA ALA A 18 -39.38 33.12 -8.37
C ALA A 18 -37.97 33.73 -8.31
N TYR A 19 -37.72 34.72 -7.44
CA TYR A 19 -36.41 35.36 -7.30
C TYR A 19 -35.52 34.72 -6.21
N LEU A 20 -36.13 34.15 -5.15
CA LEU A 20 -35.44 33.42 -4.08
C LEU A 20 -34.49 32.27 -4.53
N PRO A 21 -34.81 31.43 -5.53
CA PRO A 21 -33.96 30.29 -5.88
C PRO A 21 -32.65 30.69 -6.57
N GLN A 22 -32.60 31.83 -7.25
CA GLN A 22 -31.37 32.28 -7.94
C GLN A 22 -30.32 32.81 -6.96
N GLU A 23 -30.74 33.58 -5.97
CA GLU A 23 -29.88 34.10 -4.89
C GLU A 23 -29.28 32.97 -4.05
N LEU A 24 -30.11 31.98 -3.67
CA LEU A 24 -29.64 30.82 -2.91
C LEU A 24 -28.67 29.94 -3.72
N ALA A 25 -28.85 29.85 -5.04
CA ALA A 25 -27.92 29.13 -5.91
C ALA A 25 -26.57 29.85 -6.02
N TYR A 26 -26.58 31.19 -6.12
CA TYR A 26 -25.36 32.00 -6.17
C TYR A 26 -24.57 31.90 -4.86
N VAL A 27 -25.21 32.11 -3.71
CA VAL A 27 -24.56 31.99 -2.38
C VAL A 27 -24.03 30.58 -2.13
N LYS A 28 -24.75 29.53 -2.55
CA LYS A 28 -24.29 28.14 -2.39
C LYS A 28 -23.13 27.79 -3.31
N ALA A 29 -23.04 28.40 -4.50
CA ALA A 29 -21.92 28.22 -5.42
C ALA A 29 -20.66 28.96 -4.92
N GLU A 30 -20.81 30.13 -4.30
CA GLU A 30 -19.70 30.99 -3.88
C GLU A 30 -19.14 30.61 -2.50
N TRP A 31 -19.97 30.12 -1.56
CA TRP A 31 -19.55 29.79 -0.17
C TRP A 31 -19.58 28.28 0.14
N GLY A 32 -20.13 27.46 -0.75
CA GLY A 32 -20.28 26.02 -0.52
C GLY A 32 -19.00 25.20 -0.65
N GLN A 33 -17.97 25.75 -1.29
CA GLN A 33 -16.69 25.05 -1.53
C GLN A 33 -15.70 25.25 -0.38
N ASP A 34 -15.64 26.43 0.22
CA ASP A 34 -14.65 26.76 1.24
C ASP A 34 -14.88 26.02 2.57
N LEU A 35 -16.14 25.79 2.93
CA LEU A 35 -16.53 25.03 4.12
C LEU A 35 -16.21 23.54 3.99
N LEU A 36 -16.26 22.99 2.77
CA LEU A 36 -15.92 21.60 2.51
C LEU A 36 -14.41 21.40 2.45
N GLN A 37 -13.68 22.33 1.82
CA GLN A 37 -12.21 22.27 1.71
C GLN A 37 -11.51 22.46 3.07
N GLY A 38 -12.03 23.32 3.94
CA GLY A 38 -11.45 23.58 5.26
C GLY A 38 -11.48 22.39 6.24
N ASN A 39 -12.38 21.41 6.02
CA ASN A 39 -12.45 20.20 6.84
C ASN A 39 -11.52 19.09 6.31
N VAL A 40 -11.40 18.96 4.99
CA VAL A 40 -10.57 17.92 4.34
C VAL A 40 -9.08 18.09 4.66
N ILE A 41 -8.60 19.33 4.79
CA ILE A 41 -7.18 19.60 5.07
C ILE A 41 -6.82 19.35 6.55
N LYS A 42 -7.76 19.53 7.48
CA LYS A 42 -7.50 19.37 8.93
C LYS A 42 -7.50 17.91 9.37
N ASP A 43 -8.27 17.06 8.70
CA ASP A 43 -8.35 15.62 8.99
C ASP A 43 -7.17 14.82 8.43
N ALA A 44 -6.39 15.41 7.51
CA ALA A 44 -5.23 14.77 6.88
C ALA A 44 -3.98 14.77 7.78
N ASP A 45 -3.81 15.77 8.65
CA ASP A 45 -2.53 16.00 9.35
C ASP A 45 -2.52 15.65 10.86
N ALA A 46 -3.68 15.47 11.51
CA ALA A 46 -3.75 15.36 12.97
C ALA A 46 -3.98 13.95 13.54
N LYS A 47 -4.01 12.90 12.70
CA LYS A 47 -4.19 11.52 13.15
C LYS A 47 -2.83 10.83 13.24
N GLY A 48 -2.16 10.99 14.37
CA GLY A 48 -0.88 10.32 14.66
C GLY A 48 -0.94 8.81 14.38
N PHE A 49 0.22 8.21 14.13
CA PHE A 49 0.32 6.79 13.76
C PHE A 49 -0.38 5.90 14.80
N ASN A 50 -1.36 5.13 14.32
CA ASN A 50 -2.09 4.19 15.17
C ASN A 50 -1.10 3.17 15.76
N PRO A 51 -1.16 2.86 17.06
CA PRO A 51 -0.27 1.89 17.69
C PRO A 51 -0.28 0.53 16.99
N GLY A 52 -1.42 0.08 16.46
CA GLY A 52 -1.49 -1.15 15.66
C GLY A 52 -0.72 -1.06 14.34
N LEU A 53 -0.69 0.10 13.70
CA LEU A 53 0.07 0.36 12.47
C LEU A 53 1.58 0.36 12.76
N ILE A 54 1.99 0.98 13.88
CA ILE A 54 3.38 0.97 14.34
C ILE A 54 3.83 -0.46 14.61
N VAL A 55 3.03 -1.26 15.34
CA VAL A 55 3.35 -2.65 15.63
C VAL A 55 3.42 -3.48 14.34
N LEU A 56 2.50 -3.27 13.40
CA LEU A 56 2.53 -3.96 12.11
C LEU A 56 3.82 -3.66 11.34
N LEU A 57 4.21 -2.38 11.27
CA LEU A 57 5.47 -1.95 10.67
C LEU A 57 6.69 -2.56 11.37
N LEU A 58 6.69 -2.60 12.71
CA LEU A 58 7.78 -3.18 13.48
C LEU A 58 7.90 -4.68 13.26
N VAL A 59 6.80 -5.43 13.28
CA VAL A 59 6.83 -6.89 13.09
C VAL A 59 7.27 -7.23 11.66
N VAL A 60 6.67 -6.58 10.66
CA VAL A 60 7.02 -6.81 9.25
C VAL A 60 8.46 -6.37 8.97
N GLY A 61 8.87 -5.22 9.49
CA GLY A 61 10.23 -4.70 9.35
C GLY A 61 11.27 -5.57 10.03
N LEU A 62 11.01 -6.05 11.24
CA LEU A 62 11.90 -6.94 11.97
C LEU A 62 12.08 -8.27 11.21
N LEU A 63 11.00 -8.85 10.69
CA LEU A 63 11.06 -10.08 9.90
C LEU A 63 11.83 -9.88 8.59
N LEU A 64 11.59 -8.78 7.88
CA LEU A 64 12.31 -8.44 6.65
C LEU A 64 13.82 -8.29 6.90
N VAL A 65 14.21 -7.49 7.90
CA VAL A 65 15.62 -7.27 8.25
C VAL A 65 16.27 -8.58 8.68
N PHE A 66 15.57 -9.39 9.48
CA PHE A 66 16.08 -10.69 9.93
C PHE A 66 16.30 -11.65 8.76
N LEU A 67 15.33 -11.73 7.84
CA LEU A 67 15.40 -12.64 6.70
C LEU A 67 16.45 -12.19 5.68
N VAL A 68 16.47 -10.90 5.33
CA VAL A 68 17.44 -10.32 4.39
C VAL A 68 18.85 -10.38 4.99
N GLY A 69 19.01 -9.99 6.26
CA GLY A 69 20.30 -10.06 6.95
C GLY A 69 20.85 -11.48 7.03
N ASN A 70 20.00 -12.45 7.37
CA ASN A 70 20.40 -13.85 7.42
C ASN A 70 20.71 -14.41 6.01
N TYR A 71 19.91 -14.06 5.01
CA TYR A 71 20.17 -14.48 3.64
C TYR A 71 21.46 -13.87 3.09
N ALA A 72 21.69 -12.58 3.31
CA ALA A 72 22.92 -11.90 2.92
C ALA A 72 24.13 -12.53 3.62
N LEU A 73 24.03 -12.84 4.91
CA LEU A 73 25.08 -13.52 5.65
C LEU A 73 25.33 -14.94 5.13
N TYR A 74 24.27 -15.68 4.79
CA TYR A 74 24.38 -17.01 4.18
C TYR A 74 25.08 -16.96 2.82
N VAL A 75 24.73 -15.99 1.97
CA VAL A 75 25.37 -15.78 0.66
C VAL A 75 26.82 -15.33 0.83
N TYR A 76 27.10 -14.43 1.77
CA TYR A 76 28.46 -13.98 2.08
C TYR A 76 29.33 -15.13 2.60
N ALA A 77 28.79 -15.94 3.51
CA ALA A 77 29.44 -17.12 4.00
C ALA A 77 29.70 -18.11 2.88
N GLN A 78 28.76 -18.36 1.96
CA GLN A 78 29.01 -19.25 0.81
C GLN A 78 30.10 -18.75 -0.14
N LYS A 79 30.27 -17.43 -0.26
CA LYS A 79 31.33 -16.84 -1.09
C LYS A 79 32.71 -16.91 -0.44
N THR A 80 32.77 -16.85 0.89
CA THR A 80 34.02 -16.89 1.67
C THR A 80 34.39 -18.29 2.15
N LEU A 81 33.40 -19.17 2.29
CA LEU A 81 33.59 -20.58 2.57
C LEU A 81 34.09 -21.26 1.29
N PRO A 82 35.22 -21.98 1.34
CA PRO A 82 35.66 -22.77 0.20
C PRO A 82 34.53 -23.73 -0.19
N PRO A 83 34.25 -23.91 -1.50
CA PRO A 83 33.19 -24.80 -1.96
C PRO A 83 33.35 -26.12 -1.22
N ARG A 84 32.29 -26.57 -0.52
CA ARG A 84 32.32 -27.78 0.31
C ARG A 84 32.86 -28.92 -0.55
N LYS A 85 34.17 -29.12 -0.51
CA LYS A 85 34.83 -30.23 -1.17
C LYS A 85 34.25 -31.44 -0.44
N LYS A 86 33.30 -32.11 -1.09
CA LYS A 86 32.92 -33.47 -0.69
C LYS A 86 34.23 -34.17 -0.40
N LYS A 87 34.38 -34.72 0.81
CA LYS A 87 35.65 -35.34 1.26
C LYS A 87 36.22 -36.07 0.06
N PRO A 88 37.45 -35.72 -0.41
CA PRO A 88 37.96 -36.24 -1.66
C PRO A 88 37.74 -37.74 -1.62
N VAL A 89 36.88 -38.19 -2.53
CA VAL A 89 36.48 -39.59 -2.55
C VAL A 89 37.78 -40.33 -2.79
N SER A 90 38.22 -41.10 -1.79
CA SER A 90 39.49 -41.84 -1.87
C SER A 90 39.56 -42.51 -3.23
N LYS A 91 40.72 -42.50 -3.88
CA LYS A 91 40.89 -43.04 -5.24
C LYS A 91 40.30 -44.45 -5.38
N LYS A 92 40.32 -45.26 -4.30
CA LYS A 92 39.62 -46.56 -4.20
C LYS A 92 38.10 -46.47 -4.38
N LYS A 93 37.45 -45.49 -3.76
CA LYS A 93 36.00 -45.28 -3.80
C LYS A 93 35.57 -44.65 -5.14
N MET A 94 36.38 -43.80 -5.76
CA MET A 94 36.13 -43.33 -7.14
C MET A 94 36.26 -44.46 -8.16
N LYS A 95 37.29 -45.30 -8.05
CA LYS A 95 37.43 -46.48 -8.94
C LYS A 95 36.26 -47.46 -8.76
N LYS A 96 35.79 -47.66 -7.52
CA LYS A 96 34.62 -48.50 -7.23
C LYS A 96 33.32 -47.95 -7.81
N GLU A 97 33.10 -46.63 -7.75
CA GLU A 97 31.93 -45.98 -8.38
C GLU A 97 32.04 -46.00 -9.91
N ARG A 98 33.23 -45.72 -10.48
CA ARG A 98 33.50 -45.76 -11.93
C ARG A 98 33.30 -47.16 -12.54
N LEU A 99 33.76 -48.21 -11.82
CA LEU A 99 33.56 -49.61 -12.20
C LEU A 99 32.08 -50.02 -12.12
N LYS A 100 31.32 -49.51 -11.14
CA LYS A 100 29.87 -49.76 -11.02
C LYS A 100 29.04 -49.04 -12.08
N GLN A 101 29.50 -47.87 -12.52
CA GLN A 101 28.86 -47.09 -13.58
C GLN A 101 29.23 -47.60 -14.98
N GLY A 102 30.08 -48.64 -15.10
CA GLY A 102 30.45 -49.23 -16.39
C GLY A 102 31.22 -48.29 -17.30
N VAL A 103 31.75 -47.18 -16.78
CA VAL A 103 32.53 -46.21 -17.56
C VAL A 103 33.89 -46.87 -17.82
N SER A 104 34.08 -47.39 -19.04
CA SER A 104 35.39 -47.84 -19.50
C SER A 104 36.38 -46.68 -19.39
N ALA A 105 37.63 -47.00 -19.06
CA ALA A 105 38.65 -45.99 -18.86
C ALA A 105 38.74 -45.08 -20.10
N PRO A 106 38.91 -43.76 -19.94
CA PRO A 106 39.24 -42.88 -21.06
C PRO A 106 40.65 -43.24 -21.53
N GLY A 107 40.72 -44.17 -22.47
CA GLY A 107 41.96 -44.78 -22.94
C GLY A 107 41.76 -46.27 -23.20
N GLU A 108 40.99 -46.57 -24.24
CA GLU A 108 41.46 -47.52 -25.26
C GLU A 108 42.44 -46.79 -26.19
#